data_AF-A0A0M0J5E7-F1
#
_entry.id   AF-A0A0M0J5E7-F1
#
_cell.length_a   1.000
_cell.length_b   1.000
_cell.length_c   1.000
_cell.angle_alpha   90.00
_cell.angle_beta   90.00
_cell.angle_gamma   90.00
#
_symmetry.space_group_name_H-M   'P 1'
#
loop_
_entity.id
_entity.type
_entity.pdbx_description
1 polymer ?
#
loop_
_entity_poly.entity_id
_entity_poly.type
_entity_poly.pdbx_seq_one_letter_code
_entity_poly.pdbx_strand_id
1 'polypeptide(L)'
;MEHFEAQERERERAADAMHNQMDDDGFVLVTRKKTGRNTSTETATGATVQVAATSGGDEPGSGPPKKKRKQMDTADFYHFQQHEKKREQLLKLREQFEQDKERIARMRASRKFKPQGYATEFI
;
A
#
# COMPACT_ATOMS: atom_id res chain seq x y z
N MET A 1 -36.78 -19.50 14.89
CA MET A 1 -35.46 -18.93 14.53
C MET A 1 -34.58 -20.00 13.86
N GLU A 2 -34.51 -21.21 14.39
CA GLU A 2 -33.68 -22.31 13.86
C GLU A 2 -33.96 -22.71 12.38
N HIS A 3 -35.22 -22.67 11.94
CA HIS A 3 -35.56 -23.00 10.55
C HIS A 3 -34.97 -22.05 9.51
N PHE A 4 -34.77 -20.78 9.87
CA PHE A 4 -34.21 -19.77 8.97
C PHE A 4 -32.70 -19.97 8.79
N GLU A 5 -31.99 -20.21 9.89
CA GLU A 5 -30.56 -20.51 9.88
C GLU A 5 -30.25 -21.83 9.16
N ALA A 6 -31.12 -22.83 9.33
CA ALA A 6 -31.02 -24.09 8.60
C ALA A 6 -31.14 -23.88 7.08
N GLN A 7 -32.10 -23.05 6.64
CA GLN A 7 -32.30 -22.73 5.23
C GLN A 7 -31.14 -21.92 4.62
N GLU A 8 -30.59 -20.95 5.35
CA GLU A 8 -29.43 -20.16 4.89
C GLU A 8 -28.21 -21.05 4.68
N ARG A 9 -27.97 -21.99 5.60
CA ARG A 9 -26.84 -22.92 5.53
C ARG A 9 -26.95 -23.90 4.36
N GLU A 10 -28.16 -24.33 4.03
CA GLU A 10 -28.41 -25.18 2.87
C GLU A 10 -28.11 -24.44 1.55
N ARG A 11 -28.56 -23.19 1.44
CA ARG A 11 -28.29 -22.33 0.27
C ARG A 11 -26.80 -22.03 0.12
N GLU A 12 -26.09 -21.76 1.21
CA GLU A 12 -24.64 -21.53 1.19
C GLU A 12 -23.89 -22.76 0.67
N ARG A 13 -24.26 -23.96 1.14
CA ARG A 13 -23.66 -25.22 0.66
C ARG A 13 -23.96 -25.46 -0.82
N ALA A 14 -25.18 -25.17 -1.27
CA ALA A 14 -25.56 -25.29 -2.67
C ALA A 14 -24.76 -24.31 -3.55
N ALA A 15 -24.59 -23.06 -3.11
CA ALA A 15 -23.81 -22.05 -3.83
C ALA A 15 -22.32 -22.40 -3.89
N ASP A 16 -21.73 -22.88 -2.79
CA ASP A 16 -20.34 -23.33 -2.75
C ASP A 16 -20.12 -24.57 -3.64
N ALA A 17 -21.11 -25.47 -3.72
CA ALA A 17 -21.05 -26.63 -4.60
C ALA A 17 -21.10 -26.23 -6.09
N MET A 18 -21.87 -25.20 -6.44
CA MET A 18 -21.98 -24.67 -7.81
C MET A 18 -20.78 -23.80 -8.21
N HIS A 19 -20.12 -23.13 -7.27
CA HIS A 19 -19.04 -22.17 -7.54
C HIS A 19 -17.81 -22.75 -8.28
N ASN A 20 -17.64 -24.07 -8.27
CA ASN A 20 -16.47 -24.72 -8.88
C ASN A 20 -16.85 -25.83 -9.89
N GLN A 21 -18.12 -25.87 -10.28
CA GLN A 21 -18.62 -26.77 -11.33
C GLN A 21 -18.73 -25.98 -12.64
N MET A 22 -18.38 -26.63 -13.74
CA MET A 22 -18.58 -26.08 -15.09
C MET A 22 -20.01 -26.40 -15.51
N ASP A 23 -20.71 -25.40 -16.03
CA ASP A 23 -22.04 -25.61 -16.62
C ASP A 23 -21.92 -26.35 -17.97
N ASP A 24 -23.04 -26.79 -18.53
CA ASP A 24 -23.11 -27.48 -19.83
C ASP A 24 -22.48 -26.68 -20.98
N ASP A 25 -22.50 -25.34 -20.88
CA ASP A 25 -21.88 -24.40 -21.83
C ASP A 25 -20.40 -24.07 -21.53
N GLY A 26 -19.80 -24.70 -20.50
CA GLY A 26 -18.37 -24.57 -20.16
C GLY A 26 -17.98 -23.32 -19.38
N PHE A 27 -18.94 -22.58 -18.82
CA PHE A 27 -18.67 -21.42 -17.95
C PHE A 27 -18.67 -21.81 -16.48
N VAL A 28 -17.95 -21.05 -15.64
CA VAL A 28 -17.92 -21.19 -14.18
C VAL A 28 -18.45 -19.92 -13.53
N LEU A 29 -19.42 -20.06 -12.63
CA LEU A 29 -20.01 -18.93 -11.92
C LEU A 29 -19.05 -18.37 -10.86
N VAL A 30 -18.50 -17.18 -11.10
CA VAL A 30 -17.64 -16.47 -10.15
C VAL A 30 -18.50 -15.80 -9.08
N THR A 31 -18.53 -16.37 -7.88
CA THR A 31 -19.17 -15.76 -6.70
C THR A 31 -18.11 -15.41 -5.66
N ARG A 32 -18.29 -14.29 -4.96
CA ARG A 32 -17.39 -13.94 -3.85
C ARG A 32 -17.86 -14.72 -2.62
N LYS A 33 -17.05 -15.66 -2.14
CA LYS A 33 -17.30 -16.32 -0.85
C LYS A 33 -17.50 -15.28 0.26
N LYS A 34 -18.64 -15.35 0.95
CA LYS A 34 -19.03 -14.46 2.05
C LYS A 34 -18.08 -14.70 3.23
N THR A 35 -16.99 -13.94 3.28
CA THR A 35 -15.96 -14.12 4.31
C THR A 35 -16.23 -13.15 5.46
N GLY A 36 -16.93 -13.60 6.50
CA GLY A 36 -16.97 -13.05 7.87
C GLY A 36 -17.30 -11.56 8.11
N ARG A 37 -17.44 -10.74 7.06
CA ARG A 37 -17.84 -9.34 7.13
C ARG A 37 -19.28 -9.29 6.65
N ASN A 38 -20.16 -8.96 7.57
CA ASN A 38 -21.60 -8.76 7.41
C ASN A 38 -21.94 -7.70 6.34
N THR A 39 -21.72 -8.00 5.06
CA THR A 39 -22.50 -7.38 4.00
C THR A 39 -23.82 -8.14 3.93
N SER A 40 -24.77 -7.74 4.77
CA SER A 40 -26.14 -8.26 4.76
C SER A 40 -26.81 -7.86 3.45
N THR A 41 -26.59 -8.65 2.41
CA THR A 41 -27.45 -8.68 1.23
C THR A 41 -28.52 -9.69 1.53
N GLU A 42 -29.70 -9.27 2.00
CA GLU A 42 -30.98 -9.95 1.73
C GLU A 42 -32.12 -8.98 1.99
N THR A 43 -32.63 -8.37 0.92
CA THR A 43 -34.06 -8.40 0.58
C THR A 43 -34.21 -7.96 -0.88
N ALA A 44 -35.03 -8.69 -1.60
CA ALA A 44 -35.46 -8.34 -2.95
C ALA A 44 -36.01 -6.90 -2.97
N THR A 45 -35.72 -6.19 -4.07
CA THR A 45 -36.13 -4.82 -4.41
C THR A 45 -35.29 -3.68 -3.83
N GLY A 46 -34.67 -2.91 -4.75
CA GLY A 46 -34.31 -1.50 -4.52
C GLY A 46 -32.96 -1.24 -3.85
N ALA A 47 -31.99 -0.82 -4.68
CA ALA A 47 -30.92 0.13 -4.39
C ALA A 47 -30.40 0.23 -2.94
N THR A 48 -29.15 -0.23 -2.72
CA THR A 48 -28.29 0.29 -1.65
C THR A 48 -27.07 0.95 -2.28
N VAL A 49 -27.09 2.28 -2.29
CA VAL A 49 -25.91 3.13 -2.49
C VAL A 49 -25.05 2.97 -1.24
N GLN A 50 -23.92 2.25 -1.34
CA GLN A 50 -22.92 2.31 -0.28
C GLN A 50 -22.14 3.61 -0.42
N VAL A 51 -22.38 4.49 0.54
CA VAL A 51 -21.66 5.74 0.79
C VAL A 51 -20.16 5.49 0.65
N ALA A 52 -19.54 6.23 -0.27
CA ALA A 52 -18.11 6.40 -0.32
C ALA A 52 -17.64 6.82 1.08
N ALA A 53 -17.00 5.90 1.80
CA ALA A 53 -16.31 6.22 3.04
C ALA A 53 -15.30 7.33 2.72
N THR A 54 -15.61 8.51 3.23
CA THR A 54 -14.83 9.72 3.10
C THR A 54 -13.39 9.42 3.50
N SER A 55 -12.48 9.67 2.57
CA SER A 55 -11.06 9.75 2.82
C SER A 55 -10.79 10.86 3.84
N GLY A 56 -10.37 10.49 5.04
CA GLY A 56 -9.85 11.45 6.02
C GLY A 56 -9.89 10.88 7.43
N GLY A 57 -8.73 10.52 7.97
CA GLY A 57 -8.58 10.12 9.37
C GLY A 57 -7.56 9.02 9.56
N ASP A 58 -6.32 9.41 9.83
CA ASP A 58 -5.28 8.57 10.42
C ASP A 58 -5.79 7.93 11.73
N GLU A 59 -5.86 6.59 11.78
CA GLU A 59 -5.98 5.78 12.99
C GLU A 59 -5.15 4.49 12.80
N PRO A 60 -4.26 4.13 13.74
CA PRO A 60 -3.35 2.99 13.60
C PRO A 60 -4.06 1.70 14.05
N GLY A 61 -4.89 1.12 13.17
CA GLY A 61 -5.69 -0.06 13.51
C GLY A 61 -5.86 -1.05 12.35
N SER A 62 -4.90 -1.96 12.21
CA SER A 62 -5.04 -3.29 11.58
C SER A 62 -5.48 -3.37 10.11
N GLY A 63 -4.49 -3.22 9.23
CA GLY A 63 -4.49 -3.78 7.88
C GLY A 63 -3.18 -3.44 7.19
N PRO A 64 -2.62 -4.32 6.31
CA PRO A 64 -1.48 -3.91 5.50
C PRO A 64 -1.89 -2.63 4.77
N PRO A 65 -1.04 -1.59 4.73
CA PRO A 65 -1.38 -0.34 4.07
C PRO A 65 -1.84 -0.70 2.67
N LYS A 66 -3.13 -0.48 2.37
CA LYS A 66 -3.65 -0.65 1.02
C LYS A 66 -2.73 0.21 0.18
N LYS A 67 -1.87 -0.44 -0.63
CA LYS A 67 -0.96 0.26 -1.54
C LYS A 67 -1.87 1.24 -2.26
N LYS A 68 -1.76 2.53 -1.92
CA LYS A 68 -2.55 3.58 -2.59
C LYS A 68 -2.28 3.29 -4.04
N ARG A 69 -3.30 2.83 -4.78
CA ARG A 69 -3.12 2.51 -6.19
C ARG A 69 -2.62 3.81 -6.74
N LYS A 70 -1.33 3.83 -7.11
CA LYS A 70 -0.64 5.02 -7.59
C LYS A 70 -1.58 5.51 -8.67
N GLN A 71 -2.25 6.64 -8.42
CA GLN A 71 -3.27 7.13 -9.33
C GLN A 71 -2.59 7.08 -10.69
N MET A 72 -3.11 6.25 -11.58
CA MET A 72 -2.51 6.02 -12.89
C MET A 72 -2.79 7.22 -13.80
N ASP A 73 -2.83 8.41 -13.18
CA ASP A 73 -2.65 9.66 -13.84
C ASP A 73 -1.20 9.61 -14.33
N THR A 74 -1.13 9.52 -15.64
CA THR A 74 0.02 9.55 -16.54
C THR A 74 0.93 10.76 -16.29
N ALA A 75 1.46 10.92 -15.08
CA ALA A 75 2.34 12.02 -14.71
C ALA A 75 3.63 12.00 -15.54
N ASP A 76 4.01 10.80 -15.99
CA ASP A 76 5.07 10.57 -16.96
C ASP A 76 4.57 9.52 -17.97
N PHE A 77 4.06 9.97 -19.11
CA PHE A 77 3.59 9.08 -20.18
C PHE A 77 4.73 8.24 -20.76
N TYR A 78 5.96 8.76 -20.72
CA TYR A 78 7.13 8.08 -21.25
C TYR A 78 8.19 7.77 -20.19
N HIS A 79 8.90 6.66 -20.38
CA HIS A 79 10.02 6.28 -19.52
C HIS A 79 11.17 7.30 -19.52
N PHE A 80 11.43 7.98 -20.66
CA PHE A 80 12.51 8.97 -20.73
C PHE A 80 12.30 10.14 -19.76
N GLN A 81 11.05 10.55 -19.52
CA GLN A 81 10.72 11.63 -18.58
C GLN A 81 11.13 11.24 -17.15
N GLN A 82 10.90 9.98 -16.78
CA GLN A 82 11.32 9.46 -15.48
C GLN A 82 12.85 9.35 -15.36
N HIS A 83 13.53 8.94 -16.43
CA HIS A 83 15.00 8.86 -16.44
C HIS A 83 15.66 10.23 -16.34
N GLU A 84 15.10 11.24 -17.03
CA GLU A 84 15.60 12.61 -17.00
C GLU A 84 15.41 13.25 -15.62
N LYS A 85 14.21 13.14 -15.02
CA LYS A 85 13.95 13.60 -13.64
C LYS A 85 14.91 12.98 -12.63
N LYS A 86 15.16 11.67 -12.72
CA LYS A 86 16.14 10.98 -11.85
C LYS A 86 17.56 11.49 -12.06
N ARG A 87 17.96 11.76 -13.32
CA ARG A 87 19.29 12.29 -13.64
C ARG A 87 19.48 13.69 -13.06
N GLU A 88 18.50 14.55 -13.22
CA GLU A 88 18.50 15.91 -12.66
C GLU A 88 18.61 15.89 -11.12
N GLN A 89 17.83 15.03 -10.46
CA GLN A 89 17.90 14.83 -9.01
C GLN A 89 19.29 14.38 -8.55
N LEU A 90 19.92 13.44 -9.27
CA LEU A 90 21.28 12.97 -8.97
C LEU A 90 22.33 14.07 -9.18
N LEU A 91 22.19 14.91 -10.21
CA LEU A 91 23.10 16.03 -10.45
C LEU A 91 23.01 17.06 -9.31
N LYS A 92 21.79 17.45 -8.93
CA LYS A 92 21.56 18.37 -7.81
C LYS A 92 22.14 17.83 -6.50
N LEU A 93 21.98 16.54 -6.23
CA LEU A 93 22.54 15.92 -5.02
C LEU A 93 24.07 15.94 -5.01
N ARG A 94 24.72 15.70 -6.17
CA ARG A 94 26.18 15.77 -6.29
C ARG A 94 26.71 17.17 -6.03
N GLU A 95 26.07 18.19 -6.62
CA GLU A 95 26.45 19.59 -6.41
C GLU A 95 26.34 19.98 -4.92
N GLN A 96 25.24 19.64 -4.27
CA GLN A 96 25.06 19.89 -2.84
C GLN A 96 26.12 19.18 -1.99
N PHE A 97 26.46 17.94 -2.34
CA PHE A 97 27.47 17.16 -1.63
C PHE A 97 28.87 17.77 -1.76
N GLU A 98 29.23 18.29 -2.93
CA GLU A 98 30.50 18.99 -3.16
C GLU A 98 30.58 20.27 -2.32
N GLN A 99 29.52 21.09 -2.33
CA GLN A 99 29.43 22.30 -1.50
C GLN A 99 29.53 21.99 0.00
N ASP A 100 28.85 20.94 0.46
CA ASP A 100 28.89 20.52 1.85
C ASP A 100 30.26 19.96 2.24
N LYS A 101 30.92 19.21 1.36
CA LYS A 101 32.29 18.72 1.56
C LYS A 101 33.27 19.89 1.74
N GLU A 102 33.16 20.93 0.93
CA GLU A 102 33.97 22.14 1.06
C GLU A 102 33.68 22.91 2.35
N ARG A 103 32.40 23.04 2.72
CA ARG A 103 31.99 23.68 3.98
C ARG A 103 32.56 22.93 5.19
N ILE A 104 32.43 21.61 5.20
CA ILE A 104 32.97 20.74 6.26
C ILE A 104 34.50 20.82 6.29
N ALA A 105 35.17 20.82 5.14
CA ALA A 105 36.62 20.96 5.09
C ALA A 105 37.09 22.28 5.71
N ARG A 106 36.44 23.40 5.38
CA ARG A 106 36.71 24.71 5.99
C ARG A 106 36.47 24.71 7.50
N MET A 107 35.35 24.14 7.96
CA MET A 107 35.05 24.03 9.38
C MET A 107 36.03 23.12 10.12
N ARG A 108 36.46 22.01 9.52
CA ARG A 108 37.47 21.11 10.09
C ARG A 108 38.83 21.79 10.19
N ALA A 109 39.23 22.55 9.17
CA ALA A 109 40.48 23.30 9.17
C ALA A 109 40.49 24.42 10.24
N SER A 110 39.36 25.11 10.45
CA SER A 110 39.25 26.12 11.51
C SER A 110 39.09 25.50 12.91
N ARG A 111 38.66 24.24 13.01
CA ARG A 111 38.50 23.55 14.30
C ARG A 111 39.86 23.21 14.90
N LYS A 112 40.15 23.80 16.06
CA LYS A 112 41.22 23.35 16.95
C LYS A 112 40.73 22.16 17.78
N PHE A 113 40.55 21.01 17.14
CA PHE A 113 40.09 19.80 17.82
C PHE A 113 41.13 19.35 18.86
N LYS A 114 40.72 19.36 20.13
CA LYS A 114 41.49 18.80 21.24
C LYS A 114 40.83 17.48 21.64
N PRO A 115 41.38 16.32 21.26
CA PRO A 115 40.87 15.06 21.77
C PRO A 115 41.07 15.02 23.28
N GLN A 116 39.99 14.88 24.04
CA GLN A 116 40.03 14.74 25.51
C GLN A 116 39.97 13.23 25.83
N GLY A 117 41.09 12.64 26.24
CA GLY A 117 41.22 11.24 26.70
C GLY A 117 41.04 10.22 25.58
N TYR A 118 41.95 9.30 25.26
CA TYR A 118 42.84 8.53 26.11
C TYR A 118 44.19 8.39 25.40
N ALA A 119 45.28 8.55 26.13
CA ALA A 119 46.58 8.11 25.66
C ALA A 119 46.49 6.60 25.41
N THR A 120 46.68 6.16 24.17
CA THR A 120 47.07 4.78 23.91
C THR A 120 48.52 4.63 24.37
N GLU A 121 48.71 4.49 25.68
CA GLU A 121 49.86 3.77 26.22
C GLU A 121 49.68 2.30 25.83
N PHE A 122 50.11 1.97 24.61
CA PHE A 122 50.37 0.58 24.24
C PHE A 122 51.86 0.35 24.43
N ILE A 123 52.15 -0.56 25.36
CA ILE A 123 53.44 -1.24 25.59
C ILE A 123 53.88 -1.95 24.31
#